data_AF-A0A183TKK6-F1
#
_entry.id   AF-A0A183TKK6-F1
#
_cell.length_a   1.000
_cell.length_b   1.000
_cell.length_c   1.000
_cell.angle_alpha   90.00
_cell.angle_beta   90.00
_cell.angle_gamma   90.00
#
_symmetry.space_group_name_H-M   'P 1'
#
loop_
_entity.id
_entity.type
_entity.pdbx_description
1 polymer ?
#
loop_
_entity_poly.entity_id
_entity_poly.type
_entity_poly.pdbx_seq_one_letter_code
_entity_poly.pdbx_strand_id
1 'polypeptide(L)'
;MTYVSSLYHVLNKKRNQDINAHRVGKTMNQTIDLSSKIQKYEASIQALLRWVREKTNYFTDAIHSLPPTTGELTQLINKFTQYRRGEKAQKYEERANLEELLFKIDLLTKDLRARAYMPTKPELQLTTLEKAWDALGQSEHAYELALRDAYNRLEKLEQMAKRFNNRAGLLEEWLDSTERLMEDLLNNPGTQAGAAKKAEALAAEGRRFEALAKITQHLIRAGYPGASEIRDRNGRLQNCWNQVSGPKMKTLLSFLQFPQRRSDLLEQMDLTVDRIQELGASLKQLTTPIKAEQEAQNTKPGKEPASISYEVLQVALNRHHLAEAELAPLERKLLQIRNSFEKLWHDAPPSPNA
;
A
#
# COMPACT_ATOMS: atom_id res chain seq x y z
N MET A 1 -57.47 -51.82 -88.64
CA MET A 1 -56.15 -51.67 -87.99
C MET A 1 -55.62 -50.23 -87.97
N THR A 2 -55.70 -49.46 -89.06
CA THR A 2 -55.19 -48.06 -89.13
C THR A 2 -55.93 -47.04 -88.26
N TYR A 3 -57.26 -47.10 -88.14
CA TYR A 3 -58.04 -46.16 -87.32
C TYR A 3 -57.69 -46.25 -85.81
N VAL A 4 -57.60 -47.47 -85.27
CA VAL A 4 -57.22 -47.72 -83.88
C VAL A 4 -55.79 -47.24 -83.58
N SER A 5 -54.87 -47.44 -84.53
CA SER A 5 -53.50 -46.91 -84.44
C SER A 5 -53.49 -45.37 -84.40
N SER A 6 -54.27 -44.69 -85.23
CA SER A 6 -54.38 -43.23 -85.22
C SER A 6 -54.93 -42.67 -83.90
N LEU A 7 -55.97 -43.30 -83.35
CA LEU A 7 -56.54 -42.93 -82.04
C LEU A 7 -55.52 -43.16 -80.91
N TYR A 8 -54.78 -44.27 -80.95
CA TYR A 8 -53.71 -44.52 -79.99
C TYR A 8 -52.62 -43.43 -80.04
N HIS A 9 -52.18 -43.01 -81.23
CA HIS A 9 -51.21 -41.92 -81.35
C HIS A 9 -51.72 -40.59 -80.78
N VAL A 10 -53.00 -40.26 -81.01
CA VAL A 10 -53.61 -39.03 -80.48
C VAL A 10 -53.72 -39.09 -78.94
N LEU A 11 -54.19 -40.20 -78.38
CA LEU A 11 -54.29 -40.39 -76.93
C LEU A 11 -52.92 -40.41 -76.26
N ASN A 12 -51.94 -41.07 -76.88
CA ASN A 12 -50.57 -41.11 -76.35
C ASN A 12 -49.89 -39.74 -76.45
N LYS A 13 -50.19 -38.95 -77.49
CA LYS A 13 -49.75 -37.54 -77.58
C LYS A 13 -50.33 -36.71 -76.44
N LYS A 14 -51.63 -36.81 -76.14
CA LYS A 14 -52.24 -36.13 -74.98
C LYS A 14 -51.61 -36.57 -73.65
N ARG A 15 -51.47 -37.88 -73.42
CA ARG A 15 -50.79 -38.42 -72.24
C ARG A 15 -49.36 -37.88 -72.10
N ASN A 16 -48.59 -37.84 -73.18
CA ASN A 16 -47.24 -37.29 -73.16
C ASN A 16 -47.23 -35.78 -72.89
N GLN A 17 -48.20 -35.02 -73.41
CA GLN A 17 -48.37 -33.61 -73.09
C GLN A 17 -48.63 -33.41 -71.59
N ASP A 18 -49.51 -34.21 -70.99
CA ASP A 18 -49.80 -34.13 -69.55
C ASP A 18 -48.58 -34.48 -68.69
N ILE A 19 -47.85 -35.54 -69.04
CA ILE A 19 -46.60 -35.92 -68.35
C ILE A 19 -45.55 -34.82 -68.47
N ASN A 20 -45.40 -34.23 -69.66
CA ASN A 20 -44.46 -33.13 -69.88
C ASN A 20 -44.88 -31.88 -69.10
N ALA A 21 -46.16 -31.53 -69.07
CA ALA A 21 -46.67 -30.42 -68.26
C ALA A 21 -46.38 -30.65 -66.76
N HIS A 22 -46.55 -31.88 -66.28
CA HIS A 22 -46.26 -32.24 -64.89
C HIS A 22 -44.76 -32.13 -64.57
N ARG A 23 -43.89 -32.54 -65.50
CA ARG A 23 -42.43 -32.37 -65.38
C ARG A 23 -42.03 -30.89 -65.33
N VAL A 24 -42.58 -30.07 -66.23
CA VAL A 24 -42.34 -28.62 -66.24
C VAL A 24 -42.82 -27.98 -64.93
N GLY A 25 -44.01 -28.35 -64.45
CA GLY A 25 -44.55 -27.88 -63.18
C GLY A 25 -43.63 -28.22 -61.99
N LYS A 26 -43.10 -29.45 -61.95
CA LYS A 26 -42.12 -29.85 -60.93
C LYS A 26 -40.85 -29.01 -60.98
N THR A 27 -40.26 -28.82 -62.17
CA THR A 27 -39.04 -28.01 -62.32
C THR A 27 -39.27 -26.54 -61.97
N MET A 28 -40.45 -26.00 -62.28
CA MET A 28 -40.82 -24.64 -61.92
C MET A 28 -40.94 -24.48 -60.40
N ASN A 29 -41.60 -25.42 -59.71
CA ASN A 29 -41.71 -25.41 -58.25
C ASN A 29 -40.33 -25.50 -57.57
N GLN A 30 -39.43 -26.34 -58.09
CA GLN A 30 -38.04 -26.42 -57.61
C GLN A 30 -37.28 -25.09 -57.83
N THR A 31 -37.51 -24.41 -58.96
CA THR A 31 -36.91 -23.10 -59.25
C THR A 31 -37.44 -22.01 -58.31
N ILE A 32 -38.74 -22.03 -57.99
CA ILE A 32 -39.36 -21.12 -57.02
C ILE A 32 -38.77 -21.37 -55.62
N ASP A 33 -38.66 -22.63 -55.18
CA ASP A 33 -38.05 -22.98 -53.90
C ASP A 33 -36.58 -22.53 -53.83
N LEU A 34 -35.81 -22.74 -54.90
CA LEU A 34 -34.43 -22.25 -55.00
C LEU A 34 -34.36 -20.73 -54.82
N SER A 35 -35.21 -19.96 -55.52
CA SER A 35 -35.24 -18.49 -55.39
C SER A 35 -35.60 -18.05 -53.96
N SER A 36 -36.55 -18.75 -53.32
CA SER A 36 -36.98 -18.50 -51.94
C SER A 36 -35.82 -18.75 -50.96
N LYS A 37 -35.06 -19.84 -51.14
CA LYS A 37 -33.91 -20.14 -50.29
C LYS A 37 -32.78 -19.12 -50.47
N ILE A 38 -32.50 -18.70 -51.70
CA ILE A 38 -31.51 -17.65 -51.99
C ILE A 38 -31.89 -16.34 -51.28
N GLN A 39 -33.14 -15.89 -51.40
CA GLN A 39 -33.61 -14.68 -50.73
C GLN A 39 -33.50 -14.77 -49.21
N LYS A 40 -33.83 -15.93 -48.62
CA LYS A 40 -33.68 -16.18 -47.18
C LYS A 40 -32.21 -16.12 -46.76
N TYR A 41 -31.31 -16.74 -47.53
CA TYR A 41 -29.87 -16.69 -47.28
C TYR A 41 -29.36 -15.24 -47.29
N GLU A 42 -29.70 -14.46 -48.32
CA GLU A 42 -29.24 -13.07 -48.45
C GLU A 42 -29.79 -12.17 -47.34
N ALA A 43 -31.04 -12.34 -46.94
CA ALA A 43 -31.62 -11.60 -45.82
C ALA A 43 -30.95 -11.97 -44.48
N SER A 44 -30.73 -13.27 -44.23
CA SER A 44 -30.13 -13.76 -43.00
C SER A 44 -28.66 -13.35 -42.86
N ILE A 45 -27.86 -13.44 -43.93
CA ILE A 45 -26.44 -13.04 -43.87
C ILE A 45 -26.28 -11.53 -43.68
N GLN A 46 -27.13 -10.71 -44.30
CA GLN A 46 -27.13 -9.26 -44.08
C GLN A 46 -27.51 -8.89 -42.64
N ALA A 47 -28.54 -9.55 -42.08
CA ALA A 47 -28.94 -9.33 -40.70
C ALA A 47 -27.81 -9.72 -39.72
N LEU A 48 -27.17 -10.86 -39.97
CA LEU A 48 -26.07 -11.34 -39.14
C LEU A 48 -24.85 -10.41 -39.23
N LEU A 49 -24.45 -10.02 -40.44
CA LEU A 49 -23.34 -9.06 -40.64
C LEU A 49 -23.59 -7.72 -39.97
N ARG A 50 -24.83 -7.20 -40.03
CA ARG A 50 -25.20 -5.97 -39.34
C ARG A 50 -25.00 -6.10 -37.83
N TRP A 51 -25.52 -7.17 -37.24
CA TRP A 51 -25.36 -7.44 -35.81
C TRP A 51 -23.89 -7.56 -35.41
N VAL A 52 -23.06 -8.27 -36.19
CA VAL A 52 -21.62 -8.41 -35.91
C VAL A 52 -20.92 -7.06 -35.92
N ARG A 53 -21.17 -6.22 -36.93
CA ARG A 53 -20.58 -4.89 -37.04
C ARG A 53 -21.02 -3.98 -35.90
N GLU A 54 -22.32 -3.96 -35.57
CA GLU A 54 -22.87 -3.20 -34.46
C GLU A 54 -22.26 -3.61 -33.11
N LYS A 55 -22.15 -4.92 -32.84
CA LYS A 55 -21.54 -5.42 -31.61
C LYS A 55 -20.04 -5.14 -31.54
N THR A 56 -19.34 -5.24 -32.66
CA THR A 56 -17.91 -4.89 -32.73
C THR A 56 -17.72 -3.44 -32.32
N ASN A 57 -18.51 -2.52 -32.89
CA ASN A 57 -18.45 -1.10 -32.54
C ASN A 57 -18.84 -0.84 -31.08
N TYR A 58 -19.87 -1.52 -30.58
CA TYR A 58 -20.26 -1.42 -29.17
C TYR A 58 -19.11 -1.81 -28.23
N PHE A 59 -18.41 -2.91 -28.50
CA PHE A 59 -17.28 -3.32 -27.67
C PHE A 59 -16.09 -2.38 -27.80
N THR A 60 -15.79 -1.87 -28.99
CA THR A 60 -14.71 -0.87 -29.15
C THR A 60 -15.01 0.41 -28.38
N ASP A 61 -16.26 0.90 -28.41
CA ASP A 61 -16.65 2.12 -27.70
C ASP A 61 -16.68 1.88 -26.17
N ALA A 62 -17.18 0.72 -25.75
CA ALA A 62 -17.28 0.37 -24.33
C ALA A 62 -15.92 0.22 -23.63
N ILE A 63 -14.85 -0.10 -24.36
CA ILE A 63 -13.47 -0.11 -23.81
C ILE A 63 -13.08 1.29 -23.30
N HIS A 64 -13.52 2.35 -23.98
CA HIS A 64 -13.16 3.72 -23.63
C HIS A 64 -13.97 4.27 -22.45
N SER A 65 -15.14 3.70 -22.17
CA SER A 65 -16.08 4.19 -21.14
C SER A 65 -16.19 3.26 -19.93
N LEU A 66 -15.06 2.74 -19.43
CA LEU A 66 -15.06 1.84 -18.29
C LEU A 66 -15.35 2.57 -16.96
N PRO A 67 -16.22 2.02 -16.10
CA PRO A 67 -16.58 2.64 -14.83
C PRO A 67 -15.41 2.65 -13.81
N PRO A 68 -15.35 3.64 -12.91
CA PRO A 68 -14.29 3.75 -11.90
C PRO A 68 -14.52 2.87 -10.65
N THR A 69 -15.66 2.18 -10.54
CA THR A 69 -16.09 1.45 -9.34
C THR A 69 -16.06 -0.07 -9.55
N THR A 70 -15.53 -0.83 -8.58
CA THR A 70 -15.44 -2.31 -8.63
C THR A 70 -16.80 -2.99 -8.75
N GLY A 71 -17.83 -2.48 -8.07
CA GLY A 71 -19.20 -3.01 -8.12
C GLY A 71 -19.81 -2.92 -9.51
N GLU A 72 -19.73 -1.77 -10.16
CA GLU A 72 -20.22 -1.56 -11.53
C GLU A 72 -19.47 -2.43 -12.53
N LEU A 73 -18.16 -2.56 -12.36
CA LEU A 73 -17.33 -3.40 -13.22
C LEU A 73 -17.67 -4.89 -13.08
N THR A 74 -17.99 -5.35 -11.86
CA THR A 74 -18.47 -6.72 -11.62
C THR A 74 -19.80 -6.98 -12.32
N GLN A 75 -20.73 -6.02 -12.26
CA GLN A 75 -21.98 -6.11 -13.01
C GLN A 75 -21.74 -6.18 -14.53
N LEU A 76 -20.77 -5.42 -15.04
CA LEU A 76 -20.41 -5.42 -16.45
C LEU A 76 -19.78 -6.74 -16.90
N ILE A 77 -18.93 -7.35 -16.07
CA ILE A 77 -18.38 -8.71 -16.29
C ILE A 77 -19.51 -9.75 -16.32
N ASN A 78 -20.49 -9.64 -15.42
CA ASN A 78 -21.65 -10.52 -15.39
C ASN A 78 -22.50 -10.37 -16.66
N LYS A 79 -22.77 -9.13 -17.09
CA LYS A 79 -23.47 -8.84 -18.36
C LYS A 79 -22.71 -9.42 -19.56
N PHE A 80 -21.39 -9.29 -19.61
CA PHE A 80 -20.57 -9.88 -20.66
C PHE A 80 -20.63 -11.42 -20.66
N THR A 81 -20.66 -12.04 -19.48
CA THR A 81 -20.82 -13.51 -19.34
C THR A 81 -22.19 -13.97 -19.82
N GLN A 82 -23.25 -13.22 -19.50
CA GLN A 82 -24.61 -13.48 -19.99
C GLN A 82 -24.70 -13.34 -21.51
N TYR A 83 -24.09 -12.30 -22.08
CA TYR A 83 -23.96 -12.11 -23.53
C TYR A 83 -23.30 -13.32 -24.20
N ARG A 84 -22.17 -13.80 -23.67
CA ARG A 84 -21.46 -14.97 -24.21
C ARG A 84 -22.28 -16.26 -24.17
N ARG A 85 -23.10 -16.46 -23.14
CA ARG A 85 -23.90 -17.67 -22.95
C ARG A 85 -25.22 -17.66 -23.70
N GLY A 86 -25.85 -16.49 -23.84
CA GLY A 86 -27.16 -16.36 -24.47
C GLY A 86 -27.04 -15.86 -25.90
N GLU A 87 -26.86 -14.56 -26.05
CA GLU A 87 -26.95 -13.87 -27.34
C GLU A 87 -25.90 -14.39 -28.34
N LYS A 88 -24.64 -14.54 -27.91
CA LYS A 88 -23.57 -15.02 -28.80
C LYS A 88 -23.80 -16.47 -29.24
N ALA A 89 -24.29 -17.33 -28.36
CA ALA A 89 -24.57 -18.74 -28.67
C ALA A 89 -25.66 -18.87 -29.74
N GLN A 90 -26.76 -18.11 -29.61
CA GLN A 90 -27.82 -18.06 -30.62
C GLN A 90 -27.30 -17.59 -31.99
N LYS A 91 -26.38 -16.62 -32.00
CA LYS A 91 -25.78 -16.13 -33.25
C LYS A 91 -24.82 -17.12 -33.91
N TYR A 92 -24.20 -18.04 -33.15
CA TYR A 92 -23.47 -19.18 -33.75
C TYR A 92 -24.42 -20.18 -34.43
N GLU A 93 -25.59 -20.44 -33.85
CA GLU A 93 -26.61 -21.27 -34.50
C GLU A 93 -27.13 -20.63 -35.78
N GLU A 94 -27.38 -19.32 -35.79
CA GLU A 94 -27.75 -18.57 -37.01
C GLU A 94 -26.67 -18.69 -38.10
N ARG A 95 -25.37 -18.64 -37.73
CA ARG A 95 -24.27 -18.88 -38.67
C ARG A 95 -24.27 -20.31 -39.23
N ALA A 96 -24.46 -21.31 -38.39
CA ALA A 96 -24.53 -22.71 -38.84
C ALA A 96 -25.73 -22.94 -39.79
N ASN A 97 -26.87 -22.31 -39.50
CA ASN A 97 -28.05 -22.36 -40.36
C ASN A 97 -27.81 -21.70 -41.72
N LEU A 98 -26.98 -20.65 -41.80
CA LEU A 98 -26.58 -20.05 -43.09
C LEU A 98 -25.75 -21.01 -43.94
N GLU A 99 -24.81 -21.73 -43.32
CA GLU A 99 -23.99 -22.75 -44.01
C GLU A 99 -24.87 -23.91 -44.51
N GLU A 100 -25.85 -24.34 -43.71
CA GLU A 100 -26.84 -25.35 -44.11
C GLU A 100 -27.73 -24.86 -45.27
N LEU A 101 -28.19 -23.60 -45.22
CA LEU A 101 -28.98 -23.00 -46.30
C LEU A 101 -28.18 -22.92 -47.60
N LEU A 102 -26.90 -22.55 -47.54
CA LEU A 102 -26.02 -22.49 -48.70
C LEU A 102 -25.81 -23.89 -49.29
N PHE A 103 -25.58 -24.91 -48.45
CA PHE A 103 -25.49 -26.29 -48.90
C PHE A 103 -26.79 -26.77 -49.59
N LYS A 104 -27.97 -26.41 -49.05
CA LYS A 104 -29.27 -26.71 -49.67
C LYS A 104 -29.43 -26.02 -51.03
N ILE A 105 -28.99 -24.77 -51.15
CA ILE A 105 -28.98 -24.01 -52.43
C ILE A 105 -28.06 -24.70 -53.45
N ASP A 106 -26.88 -25.13 -53.03
CA ASP A 106 -25.92 -25.84 -53.88
C ASP A 106 -26.43 -27.21 -54.34
N LEU A 107 -27.12 -27.93 -53.46
CA LEU A 107 -27.74 -29.22 -53.80
C LEU A 107 -28.86 -29.03 -54.84
N LEU A 108 -29.74 -28.04 -54.64
CA LEU A 108 -30.85 -27.76 -55.54
C LEU A 108 -30.40 -27.20 -56.89
N THR A 109 -29.38 -26.35 -56.93
CA THR A 109 -28.80 -25.84 -58.19
C THR A 109 -28.18 -26.98 -59.01
N LYS A 110 -27.51 -27.94 -58.36
CA LYS A 110 -26.98 -29.14 -59.02
C LYS A 110 -28.09 -30.04 -59.56
N ASP A 111 -29.16 -30.28 -58.80
CA ASP A 111 -30.32 -31.09 -59.25
C ASP A 111 -30.99 -30.48 -60.49
N LEU A 112 -31.16 -29.14 -60.48
CA LEU A 112 -31.72 -28.38 -61.60
C LEU A 112 -30.75 -28.22 -62.78
N ARG A 113 -29.47 -28.62 -62.64
CA ARG A 113 -28.38 -28.32 -63.59
C ARG A 113 -28.30 -26.83 -63.93
N ALA A 114 -28.67 -25.98 -62.99
CA ALA A 114 -28.62 -24.53 -63.11
C ALA A 114 -27.19 -24.03 -62.86
N ARG A 115 -26.92 -22.76 -63.19
CA ARG A 115 -25.67 -22.11 -62.83
C ARG A 115 -25.54 -22.07 -61.30
N ALA A 116 -24.37 -22.43 -60.78
CA ALA A 116 -24.09 -22.35 -59.35
C ALA A 116 -24.38 -20.94 -58.82
N TYR A 117 -24.98 -20.87 -57.64
CA TYR A 117 -25.28 -19.60 -57.01
C TYR A 117 -23.96 -18.89 -56.66
N MET A 118 -23.84 -17.63 -57.08
CA MET A 118 -22.73 -16.76 -56.73
C MET A 118 -23.35 -15.43 -56.24
N PRO A 119 -23.12 -15.04 -54.98
CA PRO A 119 -23.70 -13.82 -54.45
C PRO A 119 -23.29 -12.60 -55.27
N THR A 120 -24.26 -11.72 -55.58
CA THR A 120 -24.02 -10.54 -56.44
C THR A 120 -23.17 -9.47 -55.73
N LYS A 121 -23.25 -9.41 -54.40
CA LYS A 121 -22.46 -8.47 -53.58
C LYS A 121 -21.35 -9.21 -52.84
N PRO A 122 -20.13 -8.66 -52.76
CA PRO A 122 -19.02 -9.28 -52.02
C PRO A 122 -19.31 -9.40 -50.51
N GLU A 123 -20.18 -8.54 -49.98
CA GLU A 123 -20.62 -8.61 -48.58
C GLU A 123 -21.47 -9.84 -48.28
N LEU A 124 -22.14 -10.42 -49.28
CA LEU A 124 -22.98 -11.62 -49.12
C LEU A 124 -22.16 -12.92 -49.17
N GLN A 125 -20.84 -12.83 -49.23
CA GLN A 125 -19.97 -14.00 -49.20
C GLN A 125 -19.70 -14.44 -47.76
N LEU A 126 -19.65 -15.76 -47.54
CA LEU A 126 -19.34 -16.35 -46.25
C LEU A 126 -17.96 -15.90 -45.72
N THR A 127 -17.00 -15.67 -46.62
CA THR A 127 -15.65 -15.18 -46.30
C THR A 127 -15.65 -13.79 -45.66
N THR A 128 -16.58 -12.91 -46.08
CA THR A 128 -16.74 -11.58 -45.48
C THR A 128 -17.35 -11.69 -44.09
N LEU A 129 -18.28 -12.62 -43.89
CA LEU A 129 -18.84 -12.94 -42.58
C LEU A 129 -17.77 -13.49 -41.64
N GLU A 130 -16.92 -14.41 -42.09
CA GLU A 130 -15.80 -14.95 -41.31
C GLU A 130 -14.86 -13.84 -40.83
N LYS A 131 -14.42 -12.95 -41.73
CA LYS A 131 -13.57 -11.81 -41.37
C LYS A 131 -14.23 -10.88 -40.35
N ALA A 132 -15.52 -10.59 -40.51
CA ALA A 132 -16.26 -9.78 -39.55
C ALA A 132 -16.38 -10.49 -38.19
N TRP A 133 -16.56 -11.81 -38.19
CA TRP A 133 -16.61 -12.64 -36.98
C TRP A 133 -15.28 -12.65 -36.23
N ASP A 134 -14.18 -12.74 -36.96
CA ASP A 134 -12.82 -12.68 -36.40
C ASP A 134 -12.57 -11.29 -35.77
N ALA A 135 -12.98 -10.22 -36.45
CA ALA A 135 -12.90 -8.85 -35.91
C ALA A 135 -13.74 -8.68 -34.63
N LEU A 136 -14.95 -9.25 -34.59
CA LEU A 136 -15.77 -9.29 -33.38
C LEU A 136 -15.04 -10.02 -32.26
N GLY A 137 -14.49 -11.21 -32.53
CA GLY A 137 -13.72 -11.99 -31.54
C GLY A 137 -12.52 -11.22 -30.99
N GLN A 138 -11.80 -10.47 -31.82
CA GLN A 138 -10.70 -9.61 -31.39
C GLN A 138 -11.19 -8.46 -30.50
N SER A 139 -12.28 -7.78 -30.88
CA SER A 139 -12.86 -6.69 -30.09
C SER A 139 -13.40 -7.17 -28.74
N GLU A 140 -14.04 -8.34 -28.69
CA GLU A 140 -14.51 -8.97 -27.47
C GLU A 140 -13.36 -9.36 -26.55
N HIS A 141 -12.27 -9.90 -27.11
CA HIS A 141 -11.09 -10.26 -26.33
C HIS A 141 -10.41 -9.02 -25.75
N ALA A 142 -10.25 -7.96 -26.55
CA ALA A 142 -9.71 -6.69 -26.09
C ALA A 142 -10.57 -6.07 -24.98
N TYR A 143 -11.90 -6.14 -25.13
CA TYR A 143 -12.84 -5.69 -24.11
C TYR A 143 -12.77 -6.52 -22.82
N GLU A 144 -12.69 -7.85 -22.92
CA GLU A 144 -12.53 -8.75 -21.77
C GLU A 144 -11.23 -8.47 -21.01
N LEU A 145 -10.12 -8.28 -21.75
CA LEU A 145 -8.83 -7.90 -21.16
C LEU A 145 -8.92 -6.54 -20.46
N ALA A 146 -9.48 -5.52 -21.12
CA ALA A 146 -9.64 -4.19 -20.55
C ALA A 146 -10.50 -4.21 -19.28
N LEU A 147 -11.61 -4.97 -19.27
CA LEU A 147 -12.43 -5.18 -18.08
C LEU A 147 -11.64 -5.83 -16.94
N ARG A 148 -10.90 -6.89 -17.24
CA ARG A 148 -10.13 -7.64 -16.23
C ARG A 148 -8.98 -6.80 -15.66
N ASP A 149 -8.28 -6.06 -16.51
CA ASP A 149 -7.19 -5.18 -16.09
C ASP A 149 -7.70 -4.01 -15.26
N ALA A 150 -8.82 -3.39 -15.65
CA ALA A 150 -9.48 -2.38 -14.86
C ALA A 150 -9.91 -2.93 -13.49
N TYR A 151 -10.45 -4.15 -13.44
CA TYR A 151 -10.88 -4.78 -12.20
C TYR A 151 -9.70 -5.05 -11.27
N ASN A 152 -8.66 -5.71 -11.79
CA ASN A 152 -7.45 -6.01 -11.03
C ASN A 152 -6.77 -4.74 -10.54
N ARG A 153 -6.77 -3.66 -11.34
CA ARG A 153 -6.23 -2.36 -10.94
C ARG A 153 -7.03 -1.78 -9.77
N LEU A 154 -8.35 -1.72 -9.88
CA LEU A 154 -9.21 -1.19 -8.82
C LEU A 154 -9.14 -2.03 -7.55
N GLU A 155 -9.13 -3.36 -7.67
CA GLU A 155 -8.99 -4.27 -6.54
C GLU A 155 -7.65 -4.07 -5.81
N LYS A 156 -6.54 -3.93 -6.54
CA LYS A 156 -5.23 -3.60 -5.94
C LYS A 156 -5.28 -2.28 -5.18
N LEU A 157 -5.95 -1.25 -5.73
CA LEU A 157 -6.11 0.03 -5.05
C LEU A 157 -6.97 -0.09 -3.79
N GLU A 158 -8.08 -0.84 -3.83
CA GLU A 158 -8.89 -1.11 -2.65
C GLU A 158 -8.13 -1.89 -1.58
N GLN A 159 -7.34 -2.90 -1.96
CA GLN A 159 -6.49 -3.63 -1.02
C GLN A 159 -5.43 -2.72 -0.39
N MET A 160 -4.82 -1.82 -1.17
CA MET A 160 -3.90 -0.81 -0.64
C MET A 160 -4.59 0.17 0.30
N ALA A 161 -5.82 0.62 -0.02
CA ALA A 161 -6.63 1.47 0.85
C ALA A 161 -7.01 0.77 2.16
N LYS A 162 -7.39 -0.52 2.11
CA LYS A 162 -7.62 -1.35 3.31
C LYS A 162 -6.36 -1.45 4.17
N ARG A 163 -5.19 -1.72 3.56
CA ARG A 163 -3.90 -1.75 4.27
C ARG A 163 -3.56 -0.40 4.90
N PHE A 164 -3.85 0.71 4.21
CA PHE A 164 -3.71 2.05 4.77
C PHE A 164 -4.62 2.22 5.98
N ASN A 165 -5.91 1.92 5.88
CA ASN A 165 -6.88 2.10 6.97
C ASN A 165 -6.51 1.28 8.21
N ASN A 166 -6.09 0.02 8.03
CA ASN A 166 -5.68 -0.82 9.15
C ASN A 166 -4.41 -0.27 9.82
N ARG A 167 -3.42 0.17 9.03
CA ARG A 167 -2.19 0.77 9.59
C ARG A 167 -2.45 2.12 10.24
N ALA A 168 -3.31 2.94 9.65
CA ALA A 168 -3.73 4.23 10.21
C ALA A 168 -4.43 4.02 11.55
N GLY A 169 -5.37 3.07 11.64
CA GLY A 169 -6.05 2.75 12.91
C GLY A 169 -5.08 2.29 14.00
N LEU A 170 -4.16 1.38 13.68
CA LEU A 170 -3.13 0.95 14.64
C LEU A 170 -2.21 2.10 15.09
N LEU A 171 -1.89 3.03 14.18
CA LEU A 171 -1.07 4.20 14.51
C LEU A 171 -1.85 5.24 15.33
N GLU A 172 -3.15 5.39 15.11
CA GLU A 172 -4.03 6.25 15.92
C GLU A 172 -4.13 5.70 17.35
N GLU A 173 -4.43 4.41 17.52
CA GLU A 173 -4.45 3.75 18.84
C GLU A 173 -3.10 3.84 19.55
N TRP A 174 -2.01 3.65 18.79
CA TRP A 174 -0.66 3.80 19.32
C TRP A 174 -0.40 5.24 19.76
N LEU A 175 -0.71 6.25 18.93
CA LEU A 175 -0.54 7.66 19.28
C LEU A 175 -1.30 8.01 20.55
N ASP A 176 -2.57 7.60 20.66
CA ASP A 176 -3.38 7.81 21.87
C ASP A 176 -2.74 7.17 23.11
N SER A 177 -2.22 5.95 22.97
CA SER A 177 -1.51 5.26 24.06
C SER A 177 -0.22 5.98 24.46
N THR A 178 0.54 6.48 23.49
CA THR A 178 1.78 7.22 23.75
C THR A 178 1.51 8.57 24.39
N GLU A 179 0.43 9.24 24.00
CA GLU A 179 0.00 10.49 24.62
C GLU A 179 -0.34 10.30 26.09
N ARG A 180 -1.13 9.27 26.41
CA ARG A 180 -1.42 8.91 27.81
C ARG A 180 -0.17 8.54 28.60
N LEU A 181 0.73 7.74 28.01
CA LEU A 181 1.99 7.38 28.68
C LEU A 181 2.87 8.61 28.94
N MET A 182 2.90 9.57 28.01
CA MET A 182 3.62 10.82 28.18
C MET A 182 3.02 11.68 29.29
N GLU A 183 1.69 11.78 29.38
CA GLU A 183 0.99 12.45 30.49
C GLU A 183 1.25 11.75 31.83
N ASP A 184 1.20 10.42 31.87
CA ASP A 184 1.50 9.63 33.07
C ASP A 184 2.94 9.83 33.54
N LEU A 185 3.90 9.92 32.61
CA LEU A 185 5.31 10.19 32.93
C LEU A 185 5.55 11.60 33.46
N LEU A 186 4.75 12.60 33.04
CA LEU A 186 4.78 13.95 33.62
C LEU A 186 4.23 13.95 35.04
N ASN A 187 3.13 13.24 35.27
CA ASN A 187 2.46 13.22 36.56
C ASN A 187 3.17 12.35 37.60
N ASN A 188 3.74 11.22 37.17
CA ASN A 188 4.40 10.22 38.01
C ASN A 188 5.77 9.82 37.43
N PRO A 189 6.82 10.64 37.61
CA PRO A 189 8.16 10.30 37.18
C PRO A 189 8.69 9.13 38.02
N GLY A 190 8.56 7.90 37.53
CA GLY A 190 9.22 6.71 38.09
C GLY A 190 10.75 6.75 37.90
N THR A 191 11.39 5.60 37.62
CA THR A 191 12.82 5.57 37.27
C THR A 191 13.08 6.32 35.95
N GLN A 192 13.67 7.52 36.08
CA GLN A 192 13.87 8.49 34.99
C GLN A 192 14.66 7.93 33.79
N ALA A 193 15.63 7.05 34.04
CA ALA A 193 16.39 6.36 33.00
C ALA A 193 15.52 5.41 32.13
N GLY A 194 14.46 4.81 32.70
CA GLY A 194 13.52 3.99 31.96
C GLY A 194 12.58 4.82 31.08
N ALA A 195 12.20 6.01 31.55
CA ALA A 195 11.38 6.96 30.81
C ALA A 195 12.13 7.58 29.62
N ALA A 196 13.42 7.94 29.79
CA ALA A 196 14.26 8.44 28.72
C ALA A 196 14.51 7.40 27.61
N LYS A 197 14.79 6.15 27.97
CA LYS A 197 14.93 5.05 26.98
C LYS A 197 13.62 4.77 26.24
N LYS A 198 12.48 4.88 26.92
CA LYS A 198 11.16 4.78 26.27
C LYS A 198 10.94 5.94 25.30
N ALA A 199 11.26 7.17 25.68
CA ALA A 199 11.19 8.36 24.82
C ALA A 199 12.07 8.23 23.55
N GLU A 200 13.29 7.70 23.67
CA GLU A 200 14.16 7.44 22.51
C GLU A 200 13.62 6.33 21.60
N ALA A 201 13.05 5.26 22.17
CA ALA A 201 12.40 4.20 21.40
C ALA A 201 11.17 4.72 20.63
N LEU A 202 10.43 5.67 21.20
CA LEU A 202 9.30 6.33 20.54
C LEU A 202 9.77 7.14 19.31
N ALA A 203 10.90 7.86 19.39
CA ALA A 203 11.43 8.62 18.26
C ALA A 203 11.81 7.75 17.04
N ALA A 204 12.18 6.49 17.27
CA ALA A 204 12.50 5.53 16.21
C ALA A 204 11.27 5.11 15.36
N GLU A 205 10.05 5.38 15.83
CA GLU A 205 8.81 4.99 15.13
C GLU A 205 8.45 5.88 13.93
N GLY A 206 9.17 6.99 13.69
CA GLY A 206 8.92 7.89 12.55
C GLY A 206 8.88 7.20 11.17
N ARG A 207 9.61 6.08 11.02
CA ARG A 207 9.60 5.25 9.81
C ARG A 207 8.22 4.68 9.47
N ARG A 208 7.35 4.47 10.47
CA ARG A 208 5.98 3.97 10.27
C ARG A 208 5.09 5.01 9.58
N PHE A 209 5.21 6.28 9.99
CA PHE A 209 4.50 7.41 9.38
C PHE A 209 4.99 7.70 7.95
N GLU A 210 6.29 7.58 7.70
CA GLU A 210 6.85 7.67 6.34
C GLU A 210 6.32 6.56 5.42
N ALA A 211 6.22 5.32 5.93
CA ALA A 211 5.67 4.21 5.17
C ALA A 211 4.18 4.42 4.84
N LEU A 212 3.42 5.01 5.76
CA LEU A 212 2.03 5.39 5.54
C LEU A 212 1.91 6.48 4.46
N ALA A 213 2.78 7.51 4.53
CA ALA A 213 2.85 8.59 3.56
C ALA A 213 3.13 8.09 2.12
N LYS A 214 4.04 7.11 1.99
CA LYS A 214 4.33 6.46 0.71
C LYS A 214 3.07 5.79 0.13
N ILE A 215 2.31 5.06 0.95
CA ILE A 215 1.06 4.42 0.51
C ILE A 215 0.05 5.47 0.04
N THR A 216 -0.14 6.54 0.80
CA THR A 216 -1.01 7.67 0.43
C THR A 216 -0.59 8.29 -0.90
N GLN A 217 0.71 8.52 -1.11
CA GLN A 217 1.22 9.09 -2.37
C GLN A 217 0.97 8.15 -3.56
N HIS A 218 1.15 6.85 -3.37
CA HIS A 218 0.82 5.85 -4.41
C HIS A 218 -0.67 5.85 -4.77
N LEU A 219 -1.56 5.89 -3.76
CA LEU A 219 -3.01 5.93 -3.98
C LEU A 219 -3.46 7.20 -4.71
N ILE A 220 -2.86 8.35 -4.39
CA ILE A 220 -3.11 9.62 -5.09
C ILE A 220 -2.64 9.53 -6.55
N ARG A 221 -1.42 9.08 -6.79
CA ARG A 221 -0.86 8.95 -8.16
C ARG A 221 -1.66 7.99 -9.02
N ALA A 222 -2.21 6.93 -8.42
CA ALA A 222 -2.99 5.93 -9.15
C ALA A 222 -4.45 6.35 -9.41
N GLY A 223 -4.89 7.49 -8.86
CA GLY A 223 -6.24 8.04 -9.07
C GLY A 223 -7.34 7.29 -8.32
N TYR A 224 -7.08 6.83 -7.09
CA TYR A 224 -8.11 6.17 -6.29
C TYR A 224 -9.28 7.12 -5.95
N PRO A 225 -10.55 6.72 -6.12
CA PRO A 225 -11.71 7.60 -5.88
C PRO A 225 -11.74 8.24 -4.49
N GLY A 226 -11.35 7.49 -3.44
CA GLY A 226 -11.27 7.98 -2.05
C GLY A 226 -9.92 8.58 -1.65
N ALA A 227 -9.11 9.05 -2.61
CA ALA A 227 -7.75 9.53 -2.32
C ALA A 227 -7.71 10.83 -1.48
N SER A 228 -8.76 11.66 -1.52
CA SER A 228 -8.88 12.87 -0.69
C SER A 228 -8.97 12.53 0.79
N GLU A 229 -9.88 11.63 1.18
CA GLU A 229 -10.08 11.23 2.57
C GLU A 229 -8.82 10.58 3.17
N ILE A 230 -8.14 9.73 2.38
CA ILE A 230 -6.89 9.09 2.76
C ILE A 230 -5.78 10.13 2.95
N ARG A 231 -5.72 11.16 2.08
CA ARG A 231 -4.78 12.27 2.21
C ARG A 231 -5.03 13.06 3.48
N ASP A 232 -6.27 13.41 3.75
CA ASP A 232 -6.64 14.21 4.92
C ASP A 232 -6.35 13.44 6.22
N ARG A 233 -6.69 12.15 6.27
CA ARG A 233 -6.37 11.28 7.42
C ARG A 233 -4.87 11.15 7.64
N ASN A 234 -4.09 10.93 6.58
CA ASN A 234 -2.63 10.89 6.68
C ASN A 234 -2.06 12.23 7.14
N GLY A 235 -2.59 13.35 6.66
CA GLY A 235 -2.19 14.70 7.09
C GLY A 235 -2.44 14.92 8.59
N ARG A 236 -3.62 14.52 9.09
CA ARG A 236 -3.92 14.55 10.53
C ARG A 236 -2.94 13.71 11.34
N LEU A 237 -2.71 12.47 10.94
CA LEU A 237 -1.77 11.57 11.60
C LEU A 237 -0.34 12.12 11.64
N GLN A 238 0.14 12.69 10.54
CA GLN A 238 1.47 13.32 10.50
C GLN A 238 1.54 14.54 11.40
N ASN A 239 0.49 15.36 11.45
CA ASN A 239 0.45 16.52 12.34
C ASN A 239 0.48 16.09 13.81
N CYS A 240 -0.31 15.10 14.20
CA CYS A 240 -0.28 14.53 15.56
C CYS A 240 1.10 13.97 15.90
N TRP A 241 1.71 13.21 14.99
CA TRP A 241 3.07 12.70 15.18
C TRP A 241 4.10 13.82 15.35
N ASN A 242 4.03 14.89 14.54
CA ASN A 242 4.95 16.01 14.65
C ASN A 242 4.80 16.75 15.99
N GLN A 243 3.58 16.82 16.55
CA GLN A 243 3.34 17.38 17.88
C GLN A 243 3.87 16.47 19.00
N VAL A 244 3.67 15.16 18.87
CA VAL A 244 4.15 14.16 19.85
C VAL A 244 5.68 14.10 19.84
N SER A 245 6.29 13.88 18.68
CA SER A 245 7.74 13.72 18.53
C SER A 245 8.54 15.01 18.70
N GLY A 246 7.93 16.16 18.44
CA GLY A 246 8.58 17.47 18.57
C GLY A 246 8.37 18.08 19.96
N PRO A 247 7.39 18.99 20.12
CA PRO A 247 7.23 19.78 21.34
C PRO A 247 6.96 18.92 22.57
N LYS A 248 6.03 17.94 22.51
CA LYS A 248 5.69 17.12 23.69
C LYS A 248 6.89 16.27 24.14
N MET A 249 7.54 15.55 23.22
CA MET A 249 8.73 14.77 23.54
C MET A 249 9.88 15.62 24.08
N LYS A 250 10.12 16.79 23.50
CA LYS A 250 11.18 17.70 23.96
C LYS A 250 10.92 18.17 25.40
N THR A 251 9.68 18.53 25.72
CA THR A 251 9.28 18.92 27.08
C THR A 251 9.50 17.77 28.06
N LEU A 252 9.11 16.55 27.72
CA LEU A 252 9.33 15.37 28.55
C LEU A 252 10.82 15.10 28.78
N LEU A 253 11.62 15.14 27.72
CA LEU A 253 13.06 14.92 27.83
C LEU A 253 13.70 15.98 28.72
N SER A 254 13.33 17.26 28.59
CA SER A 254 13.83 18.29 29.51
C SER A 254 13.37 18.06 30.96
N PHE A 255 12.13 17.62 31.15
CA PHE A 255 11.59 17.32 32.48
C PHE A 255 12.28 16.13 33.13
N LEU A 256 12.62 15.09 32.36
CA LEU A 256 13.31 13.89 32.86
C LEU A 256 14.83 14.11 33.03
N GLN A 257 15.44 14.98 32.21
CA GLN A 257 16.86 15.31 32.31
C GLN A 257 17.20 16.07 33.59
N PHE A 258 16.32 16.95 34.07
CA PHE A 258 16.55 17.73 35.28
C PHE A 258 16.81 16.85 36.53
N PRO A 259 15.91 15.93 36.91
CA PRO A 259 16.12 15.10 38.08
C PRO A 259 17.20 14.03 37.87
N GLN A 260 17.45 13.58 36.62
CA GLN A 260 18.58 12.69 36.33
C GLN A 260 19.92 13.40 36.57
N ARG A 261 20.10 14.61 36.01
CA ARG A 261 21.30 15.42 36.26
C ARG A 261 21.45 15.78 37.74
N ARG A 262 20.35 16.01 38.45
CA ARG A 262 20.35 16.21 39.90
C ARG A 262 20.86 14.96 40.63
N SER A 263 20.39 13.77 40.25
CA SER A 263 20.85 12.51 40.83
C SER A 263 22.35 12.28 40.58
N ASP A 264 22.81 12.49 39.35
CA ASP A 264 24.23 12.33 38.98
C ASP A 264 25.13 13.31 39.78
N LEU A 265 24.67 14.55 39.98
CA LEU A 265 25.41 15.53 40.78
C LEU A 265 25.41 15.19 42.27
N LEU A 266 24.32 14.62 42.80
CA LEU A 266 24.27 14.13 44.19
C LEU A 266 25.22 12.95 44.38
N GLU A 267 25.25 12.00 43.46
CA GLU A 267 26.20 10.88 43.49
C GLU A 267 27.65 11.38 43.40
N GLN A 268 27.94 12.35 42.53
CA GLN A 268 29.26 12.99 42.48
C GLN A 268 29.62 13.69 43.79
N MET A 269 28.65 14.34 44.44
CA MET A 269 28.83 14.99 45.73
C MET A 269 29.13 13.96 46.82
N ASP A 270 28.37 12.86 46.90
CA ASP A 270 28.58 11.78 47.86
C ASP A 270 29.98 11.18 47.70
N LEU A 271 30.40 10.88 46.45
CA LEU A 271 31.75 10.40 46.17
C LEU A 271 32.84 11.41 46.59
N THR A 272 32.61 12.72 46.44
CA THR A 272 33.56 13.72 46.93
C THR A 272 33.58 13.83 48.45
N VAL A 273 32.44 13.67 49.12
CA VAL A 273 32.34 13.65 50.58
C VAL A 273 33.07 12.44 51.14
N ASP A 274 32.87 11.25 50.56
CA ASP A 274 33.60 10.04 50.93
C ASP A 274 35.10 10.24 50.76
N ARG A 275 35.53 10.85 49.64
CA ARG A 275 36.95 11.16 49.41
C ARG A 275 37.52 12.17 50.42
N ILE A 276 36.74 13.16 50.83
CA ILE A 276 37.11 14.12 51.88
C ILE A 276 37.23 13.40 53.23
N GLN A 277 36.35 12.46 53.54
CA GLN A 277 36.43 11.68 54.78
C GLN A 277 37.65 10.76 54.80
N GLU A 278 37.96 10.07 53.70
CA GLU A 278 39.17 9.27 53.52
C GLU A 278 40.43 10.13 53.70
N LEU A 279 40.51 11.25 52.99
CA LEU A 279 41.65 12.16 53.11
C LEU A 279 41.72 12.79 54.50
N GLY A 280 40.60 13.10 55.15
CA GLY A 280 40.56 13.54 56.53
C GLY A 280 41.13 12.50 57.50
N ALA A 281 40.88 11.21 57.25
CA ALA A 281 41.49 10.12 58.03
C ALA A 281 43.00 10.00 57.74
N SER A 282 43.43 10.08 56.48
CA SER A 282 44.85 10.07 56.10
C SER A 282 45.61 11.29 56.62
N LEU A 283 44.99 12.47 56.60
CA LEU A 283 45.54 13.72 57.13
C LEU A 283 45.69 13.64 58.64
N LYS A 284 44.70 13.11 59.37
CA LYS A 284 44.83 12.83 60.82
C LYS A 284 46.02 11.92 61.13
N GLN A 285 46.32 10.96 60.26
CA GLN A 285 47.52 10.11 60.39
C GLN A 285 48.80 10.91 60.08
N LEU A 286 48.78 11.76 59.04
CA LEU A 286 49.89 12.62 58.62
C LEU A 286 50.13 13.84 59.52
N THR A 287 49.20 14.22 60.40
CA THR A 287 49.37 15.31 61.38
C THR A 287 49.54 14.79 62.81
N THR A 288 49.53 13.47 63.01
CA THR A 288 49.97 12.92 64.31
C THR A 288 51.44 13.29 64.53
N PRO A 289 51.77 13.90 65.68
CA PRO A 289 53.13 14.34 65.95
C PRO A 289 54.05 13.13 66.07
N ILE A 290 55.20 13.19 65.41
CA ILE A 290 56.23 12.14 65.48
C ILE A 290 56.76 12.10 66.92
N LYS A 291 57.24 10.94 67.41
CA LYS A 291 57.85 10.82 68.75
C LYS A 291 58.85 11.95 69.06
N ALA A 292 59.64 12.38 68.07
CA ALA A 292 60.57 13.51 68.19
C ALA A 292 59.91 14.89 68.42
N GLU A 293 58.70 15.12 67.90
CA GLU A 293 57.90 16.34 68.13
C GLU A 293 57.18 16.30 69.49
N GLN A 294 56.74 15.11 69.92
CA GLN A 294 56.17 14.89 71.27
C GLN A 294 57.22 15.03 72.38
N GLU A 295 58.46 14.59 72.13
CA GLU A 295 59.60 14.74 73.03
C GLU A 295 60.02 16.22 73.19
N ALA A 296 59.89 17.03 72.13
CA ALA A 296 60.12 18.47 72.17
C ALA A 296 59.02 19.25 72.92
N GLN A 297 57.77 18.80 72.89
CA GLN A 297 56.66 19.42 73.64
C GLN A 297 56.65 19.01 75.14
N ASN A 298 57.20 17.86 75.50
CA ASN A 298 57.25 17.34 76.87
C ASN A 298 58.52 17.75 77.66
N THR A 299 59.11 18.91 77.38
CA THR A 299 60.13 19.49 78.27
C THR A 299 59.47 20.05 79.53
N LYS A 300 59.77 19.44 80.68
CA LYS A 300 59.36 19.93 82.02
C LYS A 300 59.70 21.43 82.18
N PRO A 301 58.84 22.22 82.85
CA PRO A 301 59.08 23.66 83.04
C PRO A 301 60.36 23.86 83.88
N GLY A 302 61.39 24.45 83.29
CA GLY A 302 62.62 24.82 84.00
C GLY A 302 63.98 24.39 83.39
N LYS A 303 64.02 23.85 82.16
CA LYS A 303 65.26 23.72 81.37
C LYS A 303 65.12 24.45 80.04
N GLU A 304 66.21 25.04 79.55
CA GLU A 304 66.27 25.75 78.27
C GLU A 304 65.57 24.95 77.16
N PRO A 305 64.78 25.59 76.29
CA PRO A 305 64.00 24.89 75.29
C PRO A 305 64.94 24.05 74.44
N ALA A 306 64.71 22.73 74.38
CA ALA A 306 65.41 21.89 73.45
C ALA A 306 65.21 22.50 72.06
N SER A 307 66.28 23.01 71.44
CA SER A 307 66.23 23.56 70.10
C SER A 307 65.66 22.47 69.19
N ILE A 308 64.42 22.64 68.76
CA ILE A 308 63.80 21.75 67.79
C ILE A 308 64.74 21.76 66.59
N SER A 309 65.28 20.59 66.21
CA SER A 309 66.19 20.50 65.06
C SER A 309 65.47 21.07 63.83
N TYR A 310 66.16 21.92 63.07
CA TYR A 310 65.64 22.51 61.85
C TYR A 310 65.08 21.44 60.89
N GLU A 311 65.69 20.26 60.88
CA GLU A 311 65.24 19.11 60.10
C GLU A 311 63.84 18.62 60.51
N VAL A 312 63.51 18.64 61.81
CA VAL A 312 62.20 18.23 62.33
C VAL A 312 61.12 19.23 61.89
N LEU A 313 61.40 20.53 61.96
CA LEU A 313 60.49 21.56 61.46
C LEU A 313 60.32 21.49 59.94
N GLN A 314 61.39 21.17 59.20
CA GLN A 314 61.34 21.03 57.74
C GLN A 314 60.52 19.80 57.31
N VAL A 315 60.61 18.70 58.04
CA VAL A 315 59.77 17.50 57.81
C VAL A 315 58.30 17.79 58.13
N ALA A 316 58.01 18.50 59.22
CA ALA A 316 56.65 18.94 59.56
C ALA A 316 56.06 19.86 58.47
N LEU A 317 56.85 20.81 57.98
CA LEU A 317 56.46 21.72 56.91
C LEU A 317 56.21 20.98 55.59
N ASN A 318 57.06 20.03 55.21
CA ASN A 318 56.86 19.22 54.02
C ASN A 318 55.61 18.34 54.10
N ARG A 319 55.27 17.79 55.29
CA ARG A 319 54.01 17.06 55.51
C ARG A 319 52.80 17.99 55.37
N HIS A 320 52.90 19.23 55.84
CA HIS A 320 51.85 20.23 55.67
C HIS A 320 51.66 20.62 54.19
N HIS A 321 52.75 20.88 53.45
CA HIS A 321 52.67 21.18 52.02
C HIS A 321 52.10 20.00 51.21
N LEU A 322 52.43 18.76 51.57
CA LEU A 322 51.86 17.56 50.95
C LEU A 322 50.35 17.47 51.24
N ALA A 323 49.93 17.75 52.47
CA ALA A 323 48.52 17.82 52.85
C ALA A 323 47.74 18.89 52.06
N GLU A 324 48.31 20.08 51.91
CA GLU A 324 47.72 21.17 51.12
C GLU A 324 47.61 20.81 49.62
N ALA A 325 48.61 20.11 49.07
CA ALA A 325 48.60 19.66 47.68
C ALA A 325 47.46 18.67 47.39
N GLU A 326 47.11 17.81 48.35
CA GLU A 326 46.00 16.84 48.25
C GLU A 326 44.61 17.49 48.46
N LEU A 327 44.53 18.61 49.18
CA LEU A 327 43.28 19.37 49.42
C LEU A 327 42.87 20.23 48.22
N ALA A 328 43.84 20.87 47.55
CA ALA A 328 43.60 21.76 46.41
C ALA A 328 42.74 21.16 45.26
N PRO A 329 42.92 19.90 44.80
CA PRO A 329 42.06 19.31 43.77
C PRO A 329 40.62 19.06 44.25
N LEU A 330 40.42 18.76 45.53
CA LEU A 330 39.08 18.57 46.10
C LEU A 330 38.31 19.88 46.16
N GLU A 331 38.95 20.97 46.59
CA GLU A 331 38.33 22.29 46.61
C GLU A 331 37.87 22.72 45.21
N ARG A 332 38.71 22.49 44.19
CA ARG A 332 38.34 22.74 42.79
C ARG A 332 37.14 21.91 42.36
N LYS A 333 37.09 20.64 42.73
CA LYS A 333 35.99 19.73 42.38
C LYS A 333 34.69 20.12 43.10
N LEU A 334 34.74 20.52 44.37
CA LEU A 334 33.58 21.04 45.11
C LEU A 334 33.04 22.34 44.49
N LEU A 335 33.91 23.27 44.10
CA LEU A 335 33.50 24.49 43.40
C LEU A 335 32.85 24.18 42.06
N GLN A 336 33.36 23.20 41.30
CA GLN A 336 32.74 22.73 40.06
C GLN A 336 31.35 22.14 40.30
N ILE A 337 31.20 21.27 41.31
CA ILE A 337 29.90 20.68 41.67
C ILE A 337 28.92 21.77 42.11
N ARG A 338 29.34 22.71 42.98
CA ARG A 338 28.51 23.83 43.43
C ARG A 338 28.02 24.69 42.26
N ASN A 339 28.93 25.12 41.39
CA ASN A 339 28.58 25.92 40.22
C ASN A 339 27.65 25.16 39.26
N SER A 340 27.77 23.83 39.19
CA SER A 340 26.88 22.98 38.38
C SER A 340 25.49 22.85 39.00
N PHE A 341 25.38 22.75 40.34
CA PHE A 341 24.11 22.78 41.05
C PHE A 341 23.40 24.14 40.93
N GLU A 342 24.12 25.25 41.09
CA GLU A 342 23.57 26.61 40.94
C GLU A 342 22.99 26.82 39.54
N LYS A 343 23.73 26.41 38.50
CA LYS A 343 23.24 26.45 37.12
C LYS A 343 22.02 25.56 36.91
N LEU A 344 22.05 24.33 37.40
CA LEU A 344 20.92 23.40 37.27
C LEU A 344 19.67 23.95 37.95
N TRP A 345 19.79 24.59 39.12
CA TRP A 345 18.65 25.18 39.83
C TRP A 345 18.11 26.44 39.17
N HIS A 346 18.95 27.24 38.53
CA HIS A 346 18.50 28.37 37.70
C HIS A 346 17.80 27.92 36.41
N ASP A 347 18.21 26.79 35.83
CA ASP A 347 17.61 26.19 34.64
C ASP A 347 16.44 25.22 34.97
N ALA A 348 15.94 25.23 36.22
CA ALA A 348 14.89 24.33 36.64
C ALA A 348 13.58 24.58 35.87
N PRO A 349 12.93 23.54 35.31
CA PRO A 349 11.64 23.72 34.67
C PRO A 349 10.60 24.20 35.70
N PRO A 350 9.64 25.05 35.29
CA PRO A 350 8.58 25.50 36.19
C PRO A 350 7.83 24.30 36.75
N SER A 351 7.52 24.35 38.06
CA SER A 351 6.75 23.31 38.73
C SER A 351 5.41 23.12 38.00
N PRO A 352 4.96 21.87 37.75
CA PRO A 352 3.70 21.61 37.07
C PRO A 352 2.44 22.12 37.83
N ASN A 353 2.60 22.57 39.09
CA ASN A 353 1.52 23.08 39.94
C ASN A 353 1.68 24.56 40.35
N ALA A 354 2.35 25.39 39.56
CA ALA A 354 2.45 26.84 39.80
C ALA A 354 1.47 27.63 38.92
#